data_AF-E3CRW4-F1
#
_entry.id   AF-E3CRW4-F1
#
_cell.length_a   1.000
_cell.length_b   1.000
_cell.length_c   1.000
_cell.angle_alpha   90.00
_cell.angle_beta   90.00
_cell.angle_gamma   90.00
#
_symmetry.space_group_name_H-M   'P 1'
#
loop_
_entity.id
_entity.type
_entity.pdbx_description
1 polymer ?
#
loop_
_entity_poly.entity_id
_entity_poly.type
_entity_poly.pdbx_seq_one_letter_code
_entity_poly.pdbx_strand_id
1 'polypeptide(L)' 'MSRYTGPSWKQARRLGLSLTGKELARCNYVPGQQGPNNRSKLSEYGLQLAEKQKLRFSYGLGEK' A
#
# COMPACT_ATOMS: atom_id res chain seq x y z
N MET A 1 13.70 -7.20 16.60
CA MET A 1 12.85 -7.37 15.40
C MET A 1 12.60 -6.01 14.79
N SER A 2 13.03 -5.76 13.55
CA SER A 2 12.78 -4.49 12.88
C SER A 2 11.32 -4.41 12.41
N ARG A 3 10.65 -3.28 12.66
CA ARG A 3 9.28 -2.99 12.18
C ARG A 3 9.33 -1.79 11.23
N TYR A 4 8.35 -1.68 10.34
CA TYR A 4 8.23 -0.50 9.48
C TYR A 4 7.82 0.73 10.31
N THR A 5 8.68 1.74 10.36
CA THR A 5 8.47 3.02 11.07
C THR A 5 8.20 4.20 10.14
N GLY A 6 8.07 3.94 8.84
CA GLY A 6 7.80 4.98 7.85
C GLY A 6 6.33 5.43 7.81
N PRO A 7 5.97 6.35 6.89
CA PRO A 7 4.63 6.91 6.81
C PRO A 7 3.56 5.88 6.41
N SER A 8 2.71 5.47 7.36
CA SER A 8 1.61 4.52 7.15
C SER A 8 0.64 4.96 6.04
N TRP A 9 0.39 6.27 5.93
CA TRP A 9 -0.45 6.85 4.88
C TRP A 9 0.04 6.60 3.46
N LYS A 10 1.36 6.55 3.25
CA LYS A 10 1.92 6.23 1.92
C LYS A 10 1.67 4.76 1.59
N GLN A 11 1.81 3.87 2.57
CA GLN A 11 1.53 2.44 2.45
C GLN A 11 0.07 2.19 2.09
N ALA A 12 -0.85 2.77 2.85
CA ALA A 12 -2.30 2.62 2.68
C ALA A 12 -2.74 3.05 1.28
N ARG A 13 -2.27 4.22 0.82
CA ARG A 13 -2.57 4.75 -0.52
C ARG A 13 -1.96 3.94 -1.66
N ARG A 14 -0.81 3.30 -1.44
CA ARG A 14 -0.17 2.43 -2.45
C ARG A 14 -0.93 1.11 -2.60
N LEU A 15 -1.43 0.55 -1.49
CA LEU A 15 -2.10 -0.74 -1.45
C LEU A 15 -3.62 -0.64 -1.67
N GLY A 16 -4.17 0.58 -1.66
CA GLY A 16 -5.62 0.81 -1.78
C GLY A 16 -6.41 0.27 -0.59
N LEU A 17 -5.75 0.03 0.55
CA LEU A 17 -6.34 -0.49 1.78
C LEU A 17 -6.15 0.54 2.89
N SER A 18 -7.20 0.78 3.67
CA SER A 18 -7.12 1.62 4.86
C SER A 18 -6.47 0.83 6.00
N LEU A 19 -5.29 1.27 6.46
CA LEU A 19 -4.59 0.64 7.59
C LEU A 19 -5.02 1.26 8.92
N THR A 20 -5.41 2.54 8.92
CA THR A 20 -5.81 3.30 10.11
C THR A 20 -7.18 3.98 9.97
N GLY A 21 -7.87 3.80 8.84
CA GLY A 21 -9.28 4.17 8.67
C GLY A 21 -9.53 5.47 7.92
N LYS A 22 -8.55 6.38 7.83
CA LYS A 22 -8.74 7.74 7.26
C LYS A 22 -7.95 8.01 5.98
N GLU A 23 -7.11 7.08 5.53
CA GLU A 23 -6.05 7.38 4.55
C GLU A 23 -6.56 7.59 3.13
N LEU A 24 -7.67 6.92 2.76
CA LEU A 24 -8.19 6.92 1.39
C LEU A 24 -9.25 8.01 1.15
N ALA A 25 -9.80 8.61 2.21
CA ALA A 25 -10.88 9.58 2.11
C ALA A 25 -10.48 10.86 1.36
N ARG A 26 -9.21 11.29 1.49
CA ARG A 26 -8.72 12.53 0.87
C ARG A 26 -7.96 12.32 -0.43
N CYS A 27 -7.25 11.20 -0.58
CA CYS A 27 -6.36 10.95 -1.73
C CYS A 27 -6.36 9.47 -2.12
N ASN A 28 -7.36 9.03 -2.89
CA ASN A 28 -7.49 7.66 -3.39
C ASN A 28 -6.66 7.41 -4.67
N TYR A 29 -5.38 7.74 -4.63
CA TYR A 29 -4.44 7.48 -5.72
C TYR A 29 -3.05 7.19 -5.17
N VAL A 30 -2.26 6.44 -5.94
CA VAL A 30 -0.94 6.00 -5.51
C VAL A 30 -0.04 7.20 -5.17
N PRO A 31 0.83 7.09 -4.16
CA PRO A 31 1.74 8.18 -3.82
C PRO A 31 2.72 8.45 -4.98
N GLY A 32 3.06 9.72 -5.20
CA GLY A 32 4.02 10.17 -6.21
C GLY A 32 3.41 11.09 -7.28
N GLN A 33 4.27 11.72 -8.09
CA GLN A 33 3.89 12.68 -9.12
C GLN A 33 2.98 12.07 -10.20
N GLN A 34 3.23 10.82 -10.58
CA GLN A 34 2.42 10.09 -11.55
C GLN A 34 1.12 9.52 -10.95
N GLY A 35 0.88 9.72 -9.64
CA GLY A 35 -0.21 9.07 -8.92
C GLY A 35 -1.60 9.25 -9.51
N PRO A 36 -2.02 10.48 -9.87
CA PRO A 36 -3.34 10.72 -10.44
C PRO A 36 -3.58 10.03 -11.79
N ASN A 37 -2.52 9.90 -12.60
CA ASN A 37 -2.62 9.44 -13.98
C ASN A 37 -2.18 7.97 -14.17
N ASN A 38 -1.53 7.37 -13.18
CA ASN A 38 -0.98 6.03 -13.29
C ASN A 38 -1.98 4.97 -12.81
N ARG A 39 -2.83 4.52 -13.73
CA ARG A 39 -3.75 3.38 -13.57
C ARG A 39 -3.36 2.21 -14.48
N SER A 40 -2.08 1.88 -14.51
CA SER A 40 -1.57 0.75 -15.29
C SER A 40 -2.13 -0.57 -14.75
N LYS A 41 -2.55 -1.47 -15.66
CA LYS A 41 -2.99 -2.82 -15.27
C LYS A 41 -1.81 -3.59 -14.67
N LEU A 42 -2.00 -4.17 -13.49
CA LEU A 42 -0.99 -5.02 -12.85
C LEU A 42 -0.89 -6.37 -13.55
N SER A 43 0.31 -6.94 -13.59
CA SER A 43 0.52 -8.34 -13.96
C SER A 43 -0.01 -9.28 -12.88
N GLU A 44 -0.18 -10.56 -13.20
CA GLU A 44 -0.61 -11.58 -12.23
C GLU A 44 0.30 -11.62 -11.00
N TYR A 45 1.62 -11.67 -11.21
CA TYR A 45 2.60 -11.58 -10.13
C TYR A 45 2.45 -10.28 -9.31
N GLY A 46 2.18 -9.15 -9.97
CA GLY A 46 1.95 -7.87 -9.31
C GLY A 46 0.72 -7.88 -8.40
N LEU A 47 -0.34 -8.60 -8.78
CA LEU A 47 -1.53 -8.79 -7.95
C LEU A 47 -1.21 -9.65 -6.73
N GLN A 48 -0.54 -10.79 -6.91
CA GLN A 48 -0.12 -11.66 -5.81
C GLN A 48 0.79 -10.93 -4.82
N LEU A 49 1.74 -10.15 -5.33
CA LEU A 49 2.62 -9.32 -4.52
C LEU A 49 1.82 -8.27 -3.73
N ALA A 50 0.85 -7.61 -4.34
CA ALA A 50 0.01 -6.63 -3.65
C ALA A 50 -0.77 -7.27 -2.50
N GLU A 51 -1.35 -8.46 -2.69
CA GLU A 51 -2.03 -9.20 -1.63
C GLU A 51 -1.08 -9.61 -0.49
N LYS A 52 0.13 -10.09 -0.83
CA LYS A 52 1.17 -10.37 0.16
C LYS A 52 1.49 -9.15 1.02
N GLN A 53 1.66 -7.99 0.37
CA GLN A 53 1.99 -6.75 1.08
C GLN A 53 0.84 -6.26 1.94
N LYS A 54 -0.42 -6.39 1.50
CA LYS A 54 -1.59 -6.05 2.33
C LYS A 54 -1.55 -6.78 3.68
N LEU A 55 -1.38 -8.11 3.66
CA LEU A 55 -1.29 -8.91 4.88
C LEU A 55 -0.11 -8.49 5.76
N ARG A 56 1.07 -8.30 5.15
CA ARG A 56 2.28 -7.88 5.87
C ARG A 56 2.08 -6.59 6.66
N PHE A 57 1.49 -5.56 6.02
CA PHE A 57 1.29 -4.25 6.66
C PHE A 57 0.11 -4.22 7.62
N SER A 58 -0.93 -5.02 7.40
CA SER A 58 -2.04 -5.17 8.35
C SER A 58 -1.57 -5.75 9.68
N TYR A 59 -0.70 -6.76 9.66
CA TYR A 59 -0.19 -7.40 10.88
C TYR A 59 1.14 -6.82 11.37
N GLY A 60 1.75 -5.89 10.62
CA GLY A 60 3.03 -5.27 10.95
C GLY A 60 4.18 -6.28 11.06
N LEU A 61 4.17 -7.32 10.22
CA LEU A 61 5.16 -8.40 10.23
C LEU A 61 6.35 -8.08 9.31
N GLY A 62 7.52 -8.61 9.65
CA GLY A 62 8.70 -8.56 8.78
C GLY A 62 8.63 -9.62 7.68
N GLU A 63 9.21 -9.32 6.51
CA GLU A 63 9.56 -10.38 5.55
C GLU A 63 10.83 -11.06 6.04
N LYS A 64 10.85 -12.39 6.00
CA LYS A 64 12.00 -13.23 6.35
C LYS A 64 12.19 -14.25 5.25
#